data_AF-A0A540V0P6-F1
#
_entry.id   AF-A0A540V0P6-F1
#
_cell.length_a   1.000
_cell.length_b   1.000
_cell.length_c   1.000
_cell.angle_alpha   90.00
_cell.angle_beta   90.00
_cell.angle_gamma   90.00
#
_symmetry.space_group_name_H-M   'P 1'
#
loop_
_entity.id
_entity.type
_entity.pdbx_description
1 polymer ?
#
loop_
_entity_poly.entity_id
_entity_poly.type
_entity_poly.pdbx_seq_one_letter_code
_entity_poly.pdbx_strand_id
1 'polypeptide(L)'
;MKKSNELLHLPDLKFSQYCEEHFSVNKGIYNTIDQWFYRKGITDILERREKIILFIIDNCSNKGKVKFGPGGLKKALEDFWNEQCLVSNNSYFALKHS
;
A
#
# COMPACT_ATOMS: atom_id res chain seq x y z
N MET A 1 -12.93 14.40 -7.55
CA MET A 1 -11.94 13.33 -7.32
C MET A 1 -11.07 13.22 -8.55
N LYS A 2 -9.74 13.33 -8.43
CA LYS A 2 -8.84 13.04 -9.56
C LYS A 2 -9.04 11.59 -9.99
N LYS A 3 -9.02 11.31 -11.29
CA LYS A 3 -9.00 9.94 -11.81
C LYS A 3 -7.84 9.20 -11.13
N SER A 4 -8.11 8.01 -10.60
CA SER A 4 -7.15 7.18 -9.85
C SER A 4 -5.81 7.01 -10.58
N ASN A 5 -5.84 7.04 -11.91
CA ASN A 5 -4.66 6.92 -12.77
C ASN A 5 -3.72 8.14 -12.67
N GLU A 6 -4.22 9.37 -12.67
CA GLU A 6 -3.38 10.58 -12.64
C GLU A 6 -2.60 10.74 -11.32
N LEU A 7 -3.18 10.24 -10.22
CA LEU A 7 -2.51 10.21 -8.92
C LEU A 7 -1.26 9.32 -8.97
N LEU A 8 -1.38 8.12 -9.54
CA LEU A 8 -0.28 7.16 -9.62
C LEU A 8 0.84 7.64 -10.53
N HIS A 9 0.59 8.56 -11.46
CA HIS A 9 1.59 9.15 -12.35
C HIS A 9 2.28 10.40 -11.79
N LEU A 10 1.94 10.86 -10.59
CA LEU A 10 2.60 12.02 -9.99
C LEU A 10 4.13 11.80 -9.85
N PRO A 11 4.96 12.84 -9.94
CA PRO A 11 6.37 12.73 -9.56
C PRO A 11 6.52 12.22 -8.12
N ASP A 12 7.62 11.53 -7.79
CA ASP A 12 7.82 10.88 -6.47
C ASP A 12 7.52 11.81 -5.30
N LEU A 13 8.07 13.03 -5.34
CA LEU A 13 7.84 14.03 -4.30
C LEU A 13 6.35 14.38 -4.14
N LYS A 14 5.63 14.53 -5.25
CA LYS A 14 4.20 14.87 -5.25
C LYS A 14 3.35 13.70 -4.76
N PHE A 15 3.72 12.47 -5.12
CA PHE A 15 3.05 11.29 -4.63
C PHE A 15 3.24 11.10 -3.11
N SER A 16 4.47 11.25 -2.60
CA SER A 16 4.73 11.16 -1.17
C SER A 16 4.05 12.29 -0.38
N GLN A 17 4.02 13.51 -0.92
CA GLN A 17 3.29 14.64 -0.32
C GLN A 17 1.79 14.36 -0.23
N TYR A 18 1.20 13.80 -1.29
CA TYR A 18 -0.20 13.37 -1.25
C TYR A 18 -0.45 12.35 -0.13
N CYS A 19 0.44 11.37 0.04
CA CYS A 19 0.31 10.38 1.11
C CYS A 19 0.39 11.01 2.52
N GLU A 20 1.27 11.99 2.68
CA GLU A 20 1.43 12.73 3.93
C GLU A 20 0.19 13.60 4.25
N GLU A 21 -0.26 14.39 3.29
CA GLU A 21 -1.37 15.34 3.45
C GLU A 21 -2.71 14.64 3.69
N HIS A 22 -2.99 13.55 2.97
CA HIS A 22 -4.29 12.89 3.01
C HIS A 22 -4.39 11.77 4.05
N PHE A 23 -3.26 11.17 4.45
CA PHE A 23 -3.28 10.00 5.33
C PHE A 23 -2.35 10.12 6.55
N SER A 24 -1.72 11.29 6.77
CA SER A 24 -0.78 11.49 7.88
C SER A 24 0.39 10.49 7.88
N VAL A 25 0.74 9.96 6.71
CA VAL A 25 1.88 9.05 6.51
C VAL A 25 3.13 9.89 6.30
N ASN A 26 3.99 9.97 7.32
CA ASN A 26 5.25 10.70 7.19
C ASN A 26 6.22 10.02 6.21
N LYS A 27 7.22 10.77 5.75
CA LYS A 27 8.24 10.30 4.78
C LYS A 27 8.93 8.99 5.18
N GLY A 28 9.22 8.79 6.48
CA GLY A 28 9.88 7.57 6.96
C GLY A 28 9.01 6.33 6.84
N ILE A 29 7.73 6.45 7.19
CA ILE A 29 6.73 5.38 7.01
C ILE A 29 6.55 5.09 5.53
N TYR A 30 6.32 6.13 4.71
CA TYR A 30 6.17 5.98 3.25
C TYR A 30 7.34 5.21 2.62
N ASN A 31 8.58 5.66 2.89
CA ASN A 31 9.78 5.02 2.34
C ASN A 31 9.91 3.55 2.77
N THR A 32 9.49 3.22 4.00
CA THR A 32 9.53 1.83 4.48
C THR A 32 8.52 0.96 3.76
N ILE A 33 7.29 1.46 3.54
CA ILE A 33 6.24 0.77 2.78
C ILE A 33 6.69 0.54 1.34
N ASP A 34 7.18 1.59 0.66
CA ASP A 34 7.65 1.51 -0.73
C ASP A 34 8.79 0.49 -0.87
N GLN A 35 9.81 0.58 -0.02
CA GLN A 35 10.92 -0.36 -0.05
C GLN A 35 10.47 -1.80 0.24
N TRP A 36 9.50 -1.98 1.14
CA TRP A 36 8.99 -3.31 1.47
C TRP A 36 8.27 -3.96 0.28
N PHE A 37 7.38 -3.23 -0.41
CA PHE A 37 6.69 -3.76 -1.59
C PHE A 37 7.67 -4.02 -2.76
N TYR A 38 8.66 -3.15 -2.95
CA TYR A 38 9.72 -3.38 -3.94
C TYR A 38 10.47 -4.69 -3.65
N ARG A 39 10.83 -4.94 -2.38
CA ARG A 39 11.50 -6.19 -1.96
C ARG A 39 10.63 -7.43 -2.09
N LYS A 40 9.30 -7.31 -2.08
CA LYS A 40 8.36 -8.40 -2.38
C LYS A 40 8.19 -8.67 -3.88
N GLY A 41 8.82 -7.87 -4.75
CA GLY A 41 8.86 -8.10 -6.20
C GLY A 41 8.00 -7.16 -7.03
N ILE A 42 7.28 -6.21 -6.42
CA ILE A 42 6.48 -5.24 -7.17
C ILE A 42 7.40 -4.12 -7.68
N THR A 43 8.03 -4.38 -8.83
CA THR A 43 9.03 -3.48 -9.43
C THR A 43 8.40 -2.36 -10.23
N ASP A 44 7.24 -2.59 -10.86
CA ASP A 44 6.48 -1.54 -11.54
C ASP A 44 6.04 -0.45 -10.55
N ILE A 45 6.34 0.80 -10.89
CA ILE A 45 6.12 1.94 -9.99
C ILE A 45 4.63 2.24 -9.82
N LEU A 46 3.82 2.05 -10.85
CA LEU A 46 2.38 2.36 -10.79
C LEU A 46 1.67 1.29 -9.97
N GLU A 47 1.98 0.01 -10.21
CA GLU A 47 1.47 -1.11 -9.41
C GLU A 47 1.87 -0.96 -7.94
N ARG A 48 3.14 -0.61 -7.67
CA ARG A 48 3.60 -0.42 -6.29
C ARG A 48 2.88 0.73 -5.60
N ARG A 49 2.68 1.85 -6.30
CA ARG A 49 1.94 3.01 -5.77
C ARG A 49 0.48 2.68 -5.50
N GLU A 50 -0.15 1.86 -6.33
CA GLU A 50 -1.50 1.36 -6.08
C GLU A 50 -1.53 0.54 -4.78
N LYS A 51 -0.59 -0.40 -4.60
CA LYS A 51 -0.49 -1.20 -3.36
C LYS A 51 -0.20 -0.36 -2.13
N ILE A 52 0.63 0.68 -2.25
CA ILE A 52 0.87 1.66 -1.18
C ILE A 52 -0.44 2.34 -0.78
N ILE A 53 -1.22 2.85 -1.73
CA ILE A 53 -2.49 3.53 -1.44
C ILE A 53 -3.48 2.58 -0.77
N LEU A 54 -3.62 1.36 -1.28
CA LEU A 54 -4.50 0.34 -0.68
C LEU A 54 -4.09 0.02 0.76
N PHE A 55 -2.81 -0.25 1.00
CA PHE A 55 -2.30 -0.49 2.35
C PHE A 55 -2.60 0.68 3.30
N ILE A 56 -2.39 1.91 2.84
CA ILE A 56 -2.63 3.12 3.63
C ILE A 56 -4.12 3.27 3.94
N ILE A 57 -5.01 3.05 2.97
CA ILE A 57 -6.46 3.11 3.19
C ILE A 57 -6.90 2.08 4.24
N ASP A 58 -6.37 0.86 4.18
CA ASP A 58 -6.76 -0.22 5.08
C ASP A 58 -6.20 -0.05 6.50
N ASN A 59 -4.99 0.52 6.64
CA ASN A 59 -4.25 0.49 7.91
C ASN A 59 -4.02 1.85 8.57
N CYS A 60 -4.18 2.95 7.84
CA CYS A 60 -3.86 4.30 8.33
C CYS A 60 -5.11 5.18 8.52
N SER A 61 -6.30 4.64 8.28
CA SER A 61 -7.54 5.42 8.25
C SER A 61 -8.13 5.62 9.64
N ASN A 62 -7.65 6.65 10.36
CA ASN A 62 -8.37 7.28 11.47
C ASN A 62 -7.72 8.63 11.85
N LYS A 63 -8.21 9.73 11.24
CA LYS A 63 -8.21 11.16 11.67
C LYS A 63 -7.05 11.68 12.56
N GLY A 64 -5.86 11.11 12.49
CA GLY A 64 -4.74 11.39 13.40
C GLY A 64 -3.43 10.82 12.85
N LYS A 65 -2.31 11.17 13.51
CA LYS A 65 -0.97 10.70 13.11
C LYS A 65 -0.92 9.18 13.13
N VAL A 66 -0.53 8.60 12.00
CA VAL A 66 -0.26 7.16 11.89
C VAL A 66 0.88 6.80 12.83
N LYS A 67 0.63 5.92 13.78
CA LYS A 67 1.63 5.45 14.75
C LYS A 67 1.71 3.94 14.67
N PHE A 68 2.84 3.46 14.18
CA PHE A 68 3.24 2.07 14.33
C PHE A 68 4.16 1.96 15.54
N GLY A 69 3.82 1.08 16.49
CA GLY A 69 4.76 0.70 17.55
C GLY A 69 6.00 -0.01 16.97
N PRO A 70 7.01 -0.35 17.79
CA PRO A 70 8.18 -1.09 17.35
C PRO A 70 7.78 -2.35 16.57
N GLY A 71 8.23 -2.47 15.31
CA GLY A 71 7.89 -3.60 14.43
C GLY A 71 6.44 -3.63 13.90
N GLY A 72 5.56 -2.75 14.36
CA GLY A 72 4.13 -2.75 14.01
C GLY A 72 3.87 -2.53 12.52
N LEU A 73 4.67 -1.68 11.87
CA LEU A 73 4.53 -1.42 10.42
C LEU A 73 4.82 -2.67 9.59
N LYS A 74 5.89 -3.40 9.92
CA LYS A 74 6.25 -4.63 9.20
C LYS A 74 5.16 -5.69 9.38
N LYS A 75 4.63 -5.82 10.59
CA LYS A 75 3.53 -6.77 10.86
C LYS A 75 2.29 -6.42 10.02
N ALA A 76 1.85 -5.17 10.03
CA ALA A 76 0.72 -4.72 9.22
C ALA A 76 0.93 -4.98 7.72
N LEU A 77 2.16 -4.81 7.21
CA LEU A 77 2.49 -5.11 5.82
C LEU A 77 2.39 -6.60 5.48
N GLU A 78 2.89 -7.48 6.35
CA GLU A 78 2.75 -8.93 6.16
C GLU A 78 1.29 -9.37 6.25
N ASP A 79 0.53 -8.84 7.22
CA ASP A 79 -0.90 -9.13 7.40
C ASP A 79 -1.69 -8.72 6.13
N PHE A 80 -1.51 -7.48 5.66
CA PHE A 80 -2.10 -6.98 4.41
C PHE A 80 -1.74 -7.85 3.20
N TRP A 81 -0.47 -8.26 3.08
CA TRP A 81 -0.01 -9.08 1.95
C TRP A 81 -0.65 -10.47 1.94
N ASN A 82 -0.73 -11.10 3.11
CA ASN A 82 -1.35 -12.41 3.24
C ASN A 82 -2.84 -12.35 2.90
N GLU A 83 -3.56 -11.33 3.35
CA GLU A 83 -4.98 -11.13 3.02
C GLU A 83 -5.19 -10.96 1.49
N GLN A 84 -4.34 -10.17 0.82
CA GLN A 84 -4.40 -10.00 -0.64
C GLN A 84 -4.05 -11.29 -1.41
N CYS A 85 -3.13 -12.11 -0.90
CA CYS A 85 -2.79 -13.42 -1.46
C CYS A 85 -3.90 -14.47 -1.28
N LEU A 86 -4.71 -14.38 -0.21
CA LEU A 86 -5.85 -15.28 -0.01
C LEU A 86 -6.97 -15.03 -1.03
N VAL A 87 -7.19 -13.77 -1.42
CA VAL A 87 -8.18 -13.40 -2.45
C VAL A 87 -7.77 -13.91 -3.84
N SER A 88 -6.47 -13.93 -4.15
CA SER A 88 -5.94 -14.41 -5.44
C SER A 88 -5.83 -15.94 -5.54
N ASN A 89 -5.79 -16.66 -4.42
CA ASN A 89 -5.86 -18.13 -4.43
C ASN A 89 -7.30 -18.67 -4.60
N ASN A 90 -8.32 -17.87 -4.25
CA ASN A 90 -9.72 -18.33 -4.34
C ASN A 90 -10.28 -18.27 -5.77
N SER A 91 -9.79 -17.36 -6.62
CA SER A 91 -10.12 -17.33 -8.05
C SER A 91 -9.47 -18.47 -8.85
N TYR A 92 -8.29 -18.94 -8.42
CA TYR A 92 -7.63 -20.13 -9.01
C TYR A 92 -8.33 -21.44 -8.63
N PHE A 93 -8.93 -21.52 -7.44
CA PHE A 93 -9.69 -22.68 -6.99
C PHE A 93 -11.08 -22.77 -7.66
N ALA A 94 -11.76 -21.62 -7.86
CA ALA A 94 -13.07 -21.55 -8.49
C ALA A 94 -13.05 -21.94 -9.99
N LEU A 95 -11.95 -21.69 -10.71
CA LEU A 95 -11.81 -22.02 -12.14
C LEU A 95 -11.36 -23.47 -12.41
N LYS A 96 -10.91 -24.22 -11.40
CA LYS A 96 -10.49 -25.63 -11.57
C LYS A 96 -11.56 -26.67 -11.25
N HIS A 97 -12.71 -26.24 -10.74
CA HIS A 97 -13.81 -27.12 -10.33
C HIS A 97 -15.18 -26.70 -10.89
N SER A 98 -15.19 -25.92 -11.97
CA SER A 98 -16.39 -25.62 -12.79
C SER A 98 -16.27 -26.27 -14.16
#